data_AF-A0A2D9PIM4-F1
#
_entry.id   AF-A0A2D9PIM4-F1
#
_cell.length_a   1.000
_cell.length_b   1.000
_cell.length_c   1.000
_cell.angle_alpha   90.00
_cell.angle_beta   90.00
_cell.angle_gamma   90.00
#
_symmetry.space_group_name_H-M   'P 1'
#
loop_
_entity.id
_entity.type
_entity.pdbx_description
1 polymer ?
#
loop_
_entity_poly.entity_id
_entity_poly.type
_entity_poly.pdbx_seq_one_letter_code
_entity_poly.pdbx_strand_id
1 'polypeptide(L)'
;MWHQIFYHVWWPGQGNDPMYLANTSMNRSRNNYYNNNYTPHMYTNGKDSGSNPNNWKEDPKSYLSNVGLYDISIKGIQSGNSIDFEISSSSLVNTGSSTNIRLFIATVMGLVKYPNSPNGLTEHHNAVIDLITGNEGKKMSYISGVDYIESFNWSMPTNWINHNSINWKSEDIKVVAWIQNFNSKEILQVASFDFD
;
A
#
# COMPACT_ATOMS: atom_id res chain seq x y z
N MET A 1 -15.53 -3.11 -0.33
CA MET A 1 -14.49 -3.99 0.26
C MET A 1 -13.43 -3.08 0.89
N TRP A 2 -12.93 -3.39 2.08
CA TRP A 2 -11.87 -2.60 2.73
C TRP A 2 -10.51 -3.20 2.44
N HIS A 3 -9.52 -2.35 2.18
CA HIS A 3 -8.14 -2.78 1.96
C HIS A 3 -7.27 -2.27 3.11
N GLN A 4 -6.39 -3.13 3.61
CA GLN A 4 -5.40 -2.79 4.63
C GLN A 4 -4.02 -3.14 4.10
N ILE A 5 -3.07 -2.24 4.27
CA ILE A 5 -1.66 -2.45 3.98
C ILE A 5 -0.84 -1.92 5.15
N PHE A 6 0.32 -2.52 5.40
CA PHE A 6 1.14 -2.19 6.56
C PHE A 6 2.53 -1.74 6.12
N TYR A 7 2.89 -0.53 6.54
CA TYR A 7 4.26 -0.05 6.53
C TYR A 7 4.90 -0.39 7.87
N HIS A 8 6.05 -1.05 7.84
CA HIS A 8 6.80 -1.42 9.03
C HIS A 8 7.76 -0.31 9.43
N VAL A 9 8.01 -0.15 10.72
CA VAL A 9 8.88 0.93 11.26
C VAL A 9 9.98 0.36 12.13
N TRP A 10 10.98 1.18 12.47
CA TRP A 10 12.19 0.75 13.17
C TRP A 10 12.06 0.75 14.71
N TRP A 11 10.89 1.09 15.25
CA TRP A 11 10.64 1.22 16.69
C TRP A 11 9.30 0.56 17.05
N PRO A 12 9.00 0.26 18.33
CA PRO A 12 9.75 0.56 19.56
C PRO A 12 10.99 -0.34 19.82
N GLY A 13 11.29 -1.31 18.95
CA GLY A 13 12.48 -2.17 19.06
C GLY A 13 13.79 -1.55 18.54
N GLN A 14 14.87 -2.34 18.53
CA GLN A 14 16.23 -1.93 18.12
C GLN A 14 16.41 -1.65 16.60
N GLY A 15 15.35 -1.38 15.84
CA GLY A 15 15.46 -1.22 14.37
C GLY A 15 15.62 -2.52 13.58
N ASN A 16 15.34 -3.66 14.21
CA ASN A 16 15.56 -5.00 13.63
C ASN A 16 14.30 -5.63 13.03
N ASP A 17 13.22 -4.86 12.82
CA ASP A 17 12.03 -5.39 12.13
C ASP A 17 12.45 -5.77 10.69
N PRO A 18 12.31 -7.04 10.30
CA PRO A 18 12.83 -7.53 9.03
C PRO A 18 12.10 -6.93 7.81
N MET A 19 10.80 -6.65 7.92
CA MET A 19 10.01 -6.02 6.85
C MET A 19 10.38 -4.53 6.71
N TYR A 20 10.71 -3.86 7.81
CA TYR A 20 11.28 -2.51 7.77
C TYR A 20 12.64 -2.52 7.06
N LEU A 21 13.53 -3.43 7.45
CA LEU A 21 14.89 -3.53 6.92
C LEU A 21 14.91 -3.88 5.43
N ALA A 22 13.93 -4.66 4.97
CA ALA A 22 13.85 -5.04 3.56
C ALA A 22 13.65 -3.84 2.61
N ASN A 23 13.00 -2.76 3.08
CA ASN A 23 12.85 -1.51 2.32
C ASN A 23 12.75 -0.27 3.24
N THR A 24 13.89 0.12 3.83
CA THR A 24 13.93 1.22 4.81
C THR A 24 13.55 2.58 4.21
N SER A 25 13.90 2.82 2.95
CA SER A 25 13.62 4.08 2.24
C SER A 25 12.11 4.30 2.12
N MET A 26 11.38 3.32 1.56
CA MET A 26 9.94 3.38 1.41
C MET A 26 9.23 3.54 2.76
N ASN A 27 9.57 2.69 3.73
CA ASN A 27 8.95 2.72 5.04
C ASN A 27 9.16 4.06 5.75
N ARG A 28 10.37 4.64 5.70
CA ARG A 28 10.64 5.98 6.25
C ARG A 28 9.86 7.07 5.52
N SER A 29 9.88 7.08 4.20
CA SER A 29 9.14 8.07 3.41
C SER A 29 7.66 8.07 3.72
N ARG A 30 7.02 6.89 3.81
CA ARG A 30 5.59 6.77 4.12
C ARG A 30 5.29 7.09 5.59
N ASN A 31 6.11 6.63 6.54
CA ASN A 31 5.98 7.02 7.95
C ASN A 31 6.04 8.55 8.12
N ASN A 32 7.01 9.20 7.48
CA ASN A 32 7.20 10.65 7.56
C ASN A 32 6.05 11.41 6.88
N TYR A 33 5.56 10.95 5.73
CA TYR A 33 4.40 11.54 5.07
C TYR A 33 3.15 11.57 5.99
N TYR A 34 2.97 10.51 6.79
CA TYR A 34 1.90 10.46 7.78
C TYR A 34 2.22 11.17 9.10
N ASN A 35 3.46 11.64 9.30
CA ASN A 35 3.96 12.20 10.58
C ASN A 35 3.81 11.21 11.75
N ASN A 36 3.96 9.92 11.48
CA ASN A 36 3.74 8.89 12.49
C ASN A 36 4.93 8.77 13.47
N ASN A 37 4.62 8.62 14.76
CA ASN A 37 5.57 8.54 15.87
C ASN A 37 5.24 7.45 16.92
N TYR A 38 4.21 6.62 16.73
CA TYR A 38 3.92 5.47 17.60
C TYR A 38 3.26 4.31 16.85
N THR A 39 3.24 3.12 17.46
CA THR A 39 2.73 1.88 16.88
C THR A 39 2.00 1.10 17.96
N PRO A 40 0.94 0.37 17.61
CA PRO A 40 0.27 0.39 16.30
C PRO A 40 -0.43 1.73 16.04
N HIS A 41 -0.47 2.19 14.78
CA HIS A 41 -1.12 3.45 14.40
C HIS A 41 -1.73 3.31 13.00
N MET A 42 -3.04 3.52 12.88
CA MET A 42 -3.77 3.38 11.64
C MET A 42 -4.18 4.73 11.05
N TYR A 43 -4.14 4.81 9.73
CA TYR A 43 -4.75 5.90 8.97
C TYR A 43 -5.85 5.33 8.08
N THR A 44 -7.10 5.73 8.31
CA THR A 44 -8.25 5.30 7.50
C THR A 44 -8.59 6.38 6.47
N ASN A 45 -8.50 6.05 5.19
CA ASN A 45 -8.74 6.99 4.09
C ASN A 45 -7.92 8.30 4.20
N GLY A 46 -6.72 8.23 4.79
CA GLY A 46 -5.85 9.38 5.05
C GLY A 46 -6.07 10.07 6.40
N LYS A 47 -7.21 9.84 7.06
CA LYS A 47 -7.51 10.34 8.41
C LYS A 47 -6.71 9.55 9.44
N ASP A 48 -6.15 10.25 10.42
CA ASP A 48 -5.55 9.62 11.61
C ASP A 48 -6.65 8.93 12.44
N SER A 49 -6.56 7.61 12.55
CA SER A 49 -7.46 6.76 13.35
C SER A 49 -6.82 6.27 14.65
N GLY A 50 -5.56 6.65 14.91
CA GLY A 50 -4.83 6.34 16.11
C GLY A 50 -4.51 4.86 16.33
N SER A 51 -4.34 4.50 17.61
CA SER A 51 -4.06 3.13 18.08
C SER A 51 -5.29 2.38 18.63
N ASN A 52 -6.51 2.88 18.38
CA ASN A 52 -7.74 2.36 18.98
C ASN A 52 -8.51 1.45 18.01
N PRO A 53 -8.70 0.15 18.34
CA PRO A 53 -9.47 -0.78 17.51
C PRO A 53 -10.91 -0.36 17.22
N ASN A 54 -11.55 0.43 18.09
CA ASN A 54 -12.89 0.97 17.82
C ASN A 54 -12.85 1.96 16.66
N ASN A 55 -11.89 2.89 16.65
CA ASN A 55 -11.73 3.82 15.54
C ASN A 55 -11.46 3.08 14.23
N TRP A 56 -10.61 2.05 14.26
CA TRP A 56 -10.28 1.24 13.07
C TRP A 56 -11.50 0.55 12.45
N LYS A 57 -12.54 0.27 13.26
CA LYS A 57 -13.81 -0.32 12.80
C LYS A 57 -14.83 0.72 12.38
N GLU A 58 -14.91 1.85 13.09
CA GLU A 58 -15.94 2.86 12.89
C GLU A 58 -15.58 3.91 11.83
N ASP A 59 -14.32 4.35 11.78
CA ASP A 59 -13.88 5.36 10.80
C ASP A 59 -14.17 4.95 9.36
N PRO A 60 -13.91 3.71 8.91
CA PRO A 60 -14.23 3.30 7.55
C PRO A 60 -15.72 3.50 7.23
N LYS A 61 -16.63 3.24 8.17
CA LYS A 61 -18.07 3.33 7.93
C LYS A 61 -18.53 4.73 7.53
N SER A 62 -17.79 5.77 7.95
CA SER A 62 -18.07 7.16 7.58
C SER A 62 -17.93 7.46 6.08
N TYR A 63 -17.27 6.57 5.33
CA TYR A 63 -17.04 6.70 3.89
C TYR A 63 -17.98 5.85 3.03
N LEU A 64 -18.85 5.03 3.62
CA LEU A 64 -19.71 4.09 2.87
C LEU A 64 -20.74 4.76 1.97
N SER A 65 -21.17 5.99 2.31
CA SER A 65 -22.12 6.76 1.51
C SER A 65 -21.46 7.67 0.48
N ASN A 66 -20.12 7.69 0.42
CA ASN A 66 -19.41 8.59 -0.50
C ASN A 66 -19.49 8.05 -1.92
N VAL A 67 -19.71 8.96 -2.87
CA VAL A 67 -19.69 8.64 -4.29
C VAL A 67 -18.25 8.72 -4.79
N GLY A 68 -17.71 7.59 -5.22
CA GLY A 68 -16.40 7.52 -5.88
C GLY A 68 -16.47 8.17 -7.27
N LEU A 69 -15.51 9.05 -7.57
CA LEU A 69 -15.37 9.70 -8.88
C LEU A 69 -14.23 9.12 -9.71
N TYR A 70 -13.47 8.19 -9.14
CA TYR A 70 -12.31 7.57 -9.76
C TYR A 70 -12.53 6.06 -9.86
N ASP A 71 -11.89 5.46 -10.84
CA ASP A 71 -11.89 4.01 -11.00
C ASP A 71 -10.47 3.48 -11.17
N ILE A 72 -10.26 2.25 -10.69
CA ILE A 72 -9.01 1.51 -10.82
C ILE A 72 -9.35 0.06 -11.11
N SER A 73 -8.78 -0.48 -12.19
CA SER A 73 -8.78 -1.92 -12.46
C SER A 73 -7.36 -2.41 -12.64
N ILE A 74 -7.15 -3.66 -12.26
CA ILE A 74 -5.86 -4.33 -12.27
C ILE A 74 -6.07 -5.69 -12.92
N LYS A 75 -5.17 -6.06 -13.83
CA LYS A 75 -5.10 -7.41 -14.38
C LYS A 75 -3.64 -7.80 -14.53
N GLY A 76 -3.31 -9.07 -14.36
CA GLY A 76 -1.94 -9.53 -14.53
C GLY A 76 -1.79 -11.02 -14.35
N ILE A 77 -0.55 -11.46 -14.45
CA ILE A 77 -0.12 -12.83 -14.24
C ILE A 77 1.10 -12.87 -13.32
N GLN A 78 1.23 -13.97 -12.60
CA GLN A 78 2.39 -14.25 -11.78
C GLN A 78 3.16 -15.44 -12.33
N SER A 79 4.49 -15.36 -12.27
CA SER A 79 5.41 -16.45 -12.57
C SER A 79 6.47 -16.53 -11.48
N GLY A 80 6.27 -17.43 -10.51
CA GLY A 80 7.13 -17.55 -9.34
C GLY A 80 7.19 -16.24 -8.55
N ASN A 81 8.38 -15.65 -8.42
CA ASN A 81 8.61 -14.41 -7.66
C ASN A 81 8.42 -13.14 -8.48
N SER A 82 7.89 -13.25 -9.69
CA SER A 82 7.73 -12.15 -10.64
C SER A 82 6.27 -11.98 -11.04
N ILE A 83 5.85 -10.74 -11.25
CA ILE A 83 4.51 -10.38 -11.71
C ILE A 83 4.59 -9.45 -12.91
N ASP A 84 3.69 -9.67 -13.84
CA ASP A 84 3.44 -8.81 -15.00
C ASP A 84 1.98 -8.35 -14.94
N PHE A 85 1.75 -7.05 -14.83
CA PHE A 85 0.40 -6.54 -14.64
C PHE A 85 0.19 -5.18 -15.29
N GLU A 86 -1.07 -4.88 -15.54
CA GLU A 86 -1.56 -3.62 -16.09
C GLU A 86 -2.52 -2.98 -15.10
N ILE A 87 -2.36 -1.67 -14.90
CA ILE A 87 -3.30 -0.83 -14.17
C ILE A 87 -4.01 0.06 -15.18
N SER A 88 -5.34 0.03 -15.17
CA SER A 88 -6.15 1.08 -15.79
C SER A 88 -6.77 1.95 -14.70
N SER A 89 -6.60 3.25 -14.81
CA SER A 89 -7.21 4.22 -13.90
C SER A 89 -7.91 5.34 -14.67
N SER A 90 -9.04 5.80 -14.16
CA SER A 90 -9.83 6.85 -14.79
C SER A 90 -10.56 7.70 -13.77
N SER A 91 -11.20 8.77 -14.26
CA SER A 91 -11.97 9.71 -13.45
C SER A 91 -13.20 10.20 -14.22
N LEU A 92 -14.28 10.45 -13.50
CA LEU A 92 -15.50 11.10 -14.00
C LEU A 92 -15.41 12.63 -13.97
N VAL A 93 -14.32 13.17 -13.44
CA VAL A 93 -14.06 14.61 -13.34
C VAL A 93 -12.63 14.94 -13.76
N ASN A 94 -12.44 16.13 -14.33
CA ASN A 94 -11.10 16.65 -14.57
C ASN A 94 -10.42 16.99 -13.24
N THR A 95 -9.18 16.57 -13.04
CA THR A 95 -8.39 17.04 -11.89
C THR A 95 -7.74 18.37 -12.23
N GLY A 96 -8.05 19.41 -11.45
CA GLY A 96 -7.47 20.74 -11.63
C GLY A 96 -5.97 20.78 -11.32
N SER A 97 -5.25 21.73 -11.91
CA SER A 97 -3.80 21.91 -11.74
C SER A 97 -3.36 22.19 -10.29
N SER A 98 -4.26 22.67 -9.43
CA SER A 98 -4.02 22.89 -8.00
C SER A 98 -4.13 21.63 -7.15
N THR A 99 -4.67 20.53 -7.68
CA THR A 99 -4.81 19.27 -6.96
C THR A 99 -3.55 18.41 -7.13
N ASN A 100 -2.99 17.92 -6.02
CA ASN A 100 -1.84 17.02 -6.04
C ASN A 100 -2.33 15.57 -5.99
N ILE A 101 -2.95 15.13 -7.07
CA ILE A 101 -3.44 13.75 -7.20
C ILE A 101 -2.27 12.84 -7.56
N ARG A 102 -2.15 11.74 -6.83
CA ARG A 102 -1.09 10.74 -6.99
C ARG A 102 -1.71 9.36 -7.19
N LEU A 103 -1.21 8.61 -8.17
CA LEU A 103 -1.42 7.17 -8.26
C LEU A 103 -0.27 6.48 -7.51
N PHE A 104 -0.64 5.62 -6.58
CA PHE A 104 0.28 4.72 -5.90
C PHE A 104 0.00 3.29 -6.32
N ILE A 105 1.06 2.52 -6.53
CA ILE A 105 0.99 1.09 -6.79
C ILE A 105 1.98 0.41 -5.86
N ALA A 106 1.48 -0.48 -5.01
CA ALA A 106 2.26 -1.27 -4.08
C ALA A 106 2.24 -2.74 -4.46
N THR A 107 3.40 -3.40 -4.37
CA THR A 107 3.42 -4.85 -4.15
C THR A 107 3.31 -5.10 -2.66
N VAL A 108 2.50 -6.10 -2.31
CA VAL A 108 2.13 -6.41 -0.93
C VAL A 108 2.25 -7.91 -0.74
N MET A 109 2.80 -8.31 0.40
CA MET A 109 2.84 -9.70 0.82
C MET A 109 1.63 -10.00 1.71
N GLY A 110 0.78 -10.94 1.28
CA GLY A 110 -0.44 -11.34 1.98
C GLY A 110 -0.15 -11.88 3.38
N LEU A 111 0.85 -12.76 3.52
CA LEU A 111 1.32 -13.28 4.78
C LEU A 111 2.86 -13.35 4.83
N VAL A 112 3.42 -12.78 5.89
CA VAL A 112 4.81 -12.94 6.28
C VAL A 112 4.86 -13.62 7.65
N LYS A 113 5.60 -14.72 7.74
CA LYS A 113 5.88 -15.39 9.00
C LYS A 113 7.22 -14.90 9.55
N TYR A 114 7.23 -14.37 10.77
CA TYR A 114 8.40 -13.98 11.54
C TYR A 114 8.47 -14.81 12.84
N PRO A 115 8.94 -16.06 12.80
CA PRO A 115 8.79 -17.00 13.93
C PRO A 115 9.47 -16.54 15.22
N ASN A 116 10.61 -15.84 15.11
CA ASN A 116 11.41 -15.37 16.24
C ASN A 116 11.13 -13.91 16.59
N SER A 117 9.90 -13.43 16.34
CA SER A 117 9.52 -12.05 16.62
C SER A 117 9.64 -11.73 18.12
N PRO A 118 10.41 -10.69 18.51
CA PRO A 118 10.64 -10.36 19.91
C PRO A 118 9.38 -9.98 20.70
N ASN A 119 8.31 -9.54 20.01
CA ASN A 119 7.05 -9.16 20.64
C ASN A 119 5.99 -10.29 20.60
N GLY A 120 6.35 -11.48 20.10
CA GLY A 120 5.44 -12.63 19.98
C GLY A 120 4.44 -12.56 18.82
N LEU A 121 4.39 -11.45 18.07
CA LEU A 121 3.59 -11.37 16.85
C LEU A 121 4.37 -12.03 15.70
N THR A 122 4.01 -13.27 15.38
CA THR A 122 4.75 -14.09 14.40
C THR A 122 4.14 -14.06 13.00
N GLU A 123 2.93 -13.54 12.84
CA GLU A 123 2.22 -13.47 11.56
C GLU A 123 1.88 -12.01 11.25
N HIS A 124 2.33 -11.56 10.08
CA HIS A 124 2.10 -10.21 9.61
C HIS A 124 1.40 -10.28 8.26
N HIS A 125 0.22 -9.66 8.20
CA HIS A 125 -0.59 -9.65 7.00
C HIS A 125 -0.38 -8.36 6.22
N ASN A 126 -0.51 -8.43 4.90
CA ASN A 126 -0.51 -7.28 4.01
C ASN A 126 0.69 -6.33 4.17
N ALA A 127 1.89 -6.88 4.41
CA ALA A 127 3.11 -6.10 4.54
C ALA A 127 3.49 -5.51 3.18
N VAL A 128 3.69 -4.20 3.10
CA VAL A 128 4.12 -3.56 1.85
C VAL A 128 5.57 -3.95 1.56
N ILE A 129 5.80 -4.46 0.35
CA ILE A 129 7.12 -4.86 -0.14
C ILE A 129 7.81 -3.66 -0.79
N ASP A 130 7.11 -3.01 -1.74
CA ASP A 130 7.64 -1.91 -2.53
C ASP A 130 6.53 -0.98 -3.06
N LEU A 131 6.92 0.25 -3.44
CA LEU A 131 6.08 1.21 -4.15
C LEU A 131 6.60 1.44 -5.57
N ILE A 132 5.95 0.81 -6.53
CA ILE A 132 6.38 0.75 -7.94
C ILE A 132 6.39 2.15 -8.58
N THR A 133 5.46 3.01 -8.18
CA THR A 133 5.36 4.41 -8.63
C THR A 133 6.28 5.38 -7.88
N GLY A 134 7.17 4.86 -7.04
CA GLY A 134 8.01 5.63 -6.12
C GLY A 134 7.33 6.01 -4.81
N ASN A 135 8.12 6.42 -3.82
CA ASN A 135 7.67 6.65 -2.44
C ASN A 135 6.66 7.80 -2.26
N GLU A 136 6.61 8.73 -3.22
CA GLU A 136 5.64 9.84 -3.26
C GLU A 136 4.47 9.58 -4.24
N GLY A 137 4.47 8.44 -4.92
CA GLY A 137 3.51 8.12 -5.96
C GLY A 137 3.71 8.95 -7.24
N LYS A 138 3.09 8.49 -8.32
CA LYS A 138 3.12 9.15 -9.62
C LYS A 138 2.10 10.27 -9.64
N LYS A 139 2.51 11.49 -9.98
CA LYS A 139 1.57 12.61 -10.16
C LYS A 139 0.67 12.38 -11.37
N MET A 140 -0.63 12.51 -11.16
CA MET A 140 -1.66 12.31 -12.18
C MET A 140 -2.44 13.60 -12.46
N SER A 141 -2.81 13.76 -13.72
CA SER A 141 -3.75 14.78 -14.19
C SER A 141 -4.82 14.08 -15.03
N TYR A 142 -5.89 13.66 -14.38
CA TYR A 142 -6.99 12.96 -15.04
C TYR A 142 -7.86 13.92 -15.86
N ILE A 143 -8.19 13.48 -17.06
CA ILE A 143 -9.22 14.04 -17.92
C ILE A 143 -10.44 13.12 -17.82
N SER A 144 -11.62 13.72 -17.64
CA SER A 144 -12.88 13.01 -17.50
C SER A 144 -13.11 12.05 -18.68
N GLY A 145 -13.39 10.78 -18.38
CA GLY A 145 -13.69 9.75 -19.36
C GLY A 145 -12.49 9.23 -20.15
N VAL A 146 -11.26 9.59 -19.76
CA VAL A 146 -10.02 9.03 -20.33
C VAL A 146 -9.49 7.94 -19.42
N ASP A 147 -9.17 6.80 -20.01
CA ASP A 147 -8.47 5.70 -19.33
C ASP A 147 -6.94 5.88 -19.44
N TYR A 148 -6.27 5.80 -18.29
CA TYR A 148 -4.82 5.85 -18.18
C TYR A 148 -4.32 4.45 -17.86
N ILE A 149 -3.60 3.86 -18.83
CA ILE A 149 -3.14 2.48 -18.78
C ILE A 149 -1.62 2.47 -18.57
N GLU A 150 -1.16 1.69 -17.59
CA GLU A 150 0.26 1.50 -17.28
C GLU A 150 0.57 0.02 -17.07
N SER A 151 1.63 -0.45 -17.73
CA SER A 151 2.11 -1.83 -17.61
C SER A 151 3.40 -1.88 -16.81
N PHE A 152 3.51 -2.88 -15.94
CA PHE A 152 4.66 -3.07 -15.07
C PHE A 152 5.12 -4.52 -15.11
N ASN A 153 6.44 -4.69 -15.12
CA ASN A 153 7.11 -5.93 -14.76
C ASN A 153 7.81 -5.70 -13.42
N TRP A 154 7.56 -6.56 -12.46
CA TRP A 154 8.16 -6.49 -11.14
C TRP A 154 8.62 -7.87 -10.68
N SER A 155 9.71 -7.91 -9.92
CA SER A 155 10.21 -9.13 -9.31
C SER A 155 10.56 -8.87 -7.85
N MET A 156 10.38 -9.89 -7.01
CA MET A 156 10.65 -9.81 -5.57
C MET A 156 12.07 -9.28 -5.30
N PRO A 157 12.24 -8.23 -4.46
CA PRO A 157 13.54 -7.71 -4.12
C PRO A 157 14.43 -8.76 -3.45
N THR A 158 15.73 -8.72 -3.73
CA THR A 158 16.72 -9.62 -3.13
C THR A 158 16.75 -9.53 -1.60
N ASN A 159 16.47 -8.35 -1.03
CA ASN A 159 16.37 -8.16 0.41
C ASN A 159 15.19 -8.91 1.05
N TRP A 160 14.16 -9.27 0.27
CA TRP A 160 13.06 -10.14 0.71
C TRP A 160 13.39 -11.62 0.50
N ILE A 161 13.99 -11.97 -0.65
CA ILE A 161 14.39 -13.35 -0.97
C ILE A 161 15.44 -13.88 0.02
N ASN A 162 16.43 -13.06 0.35
CA ASN A 162 17.56 -13.48 1.16
C ASN A 162 17.35 -13.20 2.66
N HIS A 163 16.14 -12.80 3.06
CA HIS A 163 15.88 -12.43 4.45
C HIS A 163 15.77 -13.67 5.35
N ASN A 164 16.78 -13.93 6.17
CA ASN A 164 16.86 -15.12 7.02
C ASN A 164 15.81 -15.19 8.17
N SER A 165 15.30 -14.04 8.62
CA SER A 165 14.34 -13.99 9.74
C SER A 165 12.88 -14.19 9.34
N ILE A 166 12.53 -14.07 8.06
CA ILE A 166 11.13 -14.12 7.61
C ILE A 166 10.92 -15.22 6.58
N ASN A 167 9.71 -15.77 6.56
CA ASN A 167 9.26 -16.70 5.55
C ASN A 167 8.02 -16.13 4.89
N TRP A 168 7.94 -16.28 3.58
CA TRP A 168 6.82 -15.84 2.76
C TRP A 168 6.66 -16.82 1.60
N LYS A 169 5.55 -16.69 0.91
CA LYS A 169 5.18 -17.56 -0.20
C LYS A 169 4.94 -16.71 -1.43
N SER A 170 5.44 -17.14 -2.58
CA SER A 170 5.22 -16.41 -3.83
C SER A 170 3.73 -16.23 -4.09
N GLU A 171 2.92 -17.26 -3.86
CA GLU A 171 1.48 -17.22 -4.08
C GLU A 171 0.74 -16.14 -3.25
N ASP A 172 1.35 -15.62 -2.19
CA ASP A 172 0.74 -14.56 -1.37
C ASP A 172 1.08 -13.14 -1.87
N ILE A 173 1.78 -13.00 -3.00
CA ILE A 173 2.07 -11.70 -3.62
C ILE A 173 0.79 -11.13 -4.22
N LYS A 174 0.53 -9.85 -3.94
CA LYS A 174 -0.56 -9.10 -4.55
C LYS A 174 -0.19 -7.68 -4.91
N VAL A 175 -1.01 -7.05 -5.72
CA VAL A 175 -0.91 -5.63 -6.05
C VAL A 175 -2.05 -4.86 -5.39
N VAL A 176 -1.72 -3.73 -4.78
CA VAL A 176 -2.71 -2.74 -4.30
C VAL A 176 -2.40 -1.41 -4.95
N ALA A 177 -3.37 -0.86 -5.68
CA ALA A 177 -3.27 0.45 -6.30
C ALA A 177 -4.30 1.40 -5.69
N TRP A 178 -3.91 2.65 -5.44
CA TRP A 178 -4.83 3.66 -4.93
C TRP A 178 -4.53 5.05 -5.49
N ILE A 179 -5.58 5.84 -5.63
CA ILE A 179 -5.50 7.26 -5.99
C ILE A 179 -5.63 8.06 -4.71
N GLN A 180 -4.68 8.98 -4.47
CA GLN A 180 -4.61 9.78 -3.26
C GLN A 180 -4.52 11.26 -3.60
N ASN A 181 -5.29 12.11 -2.90
CA ASN A 181 -4.95 13.52 -2.80
C ASN A 181 -3.79 13.65 -1.82
N PHE A 182 -2.61 13.93 -2.34
CA PHE A 182 -1.38 13.90 -1.55
C PHE A 182 -1.30 15.01 -0.50
N ASN A 183 -2.04 16.11 -0.67
CA ASN A 183 -2.03 17.20 0.32
C ASN A 183 -2.96 16.89 1.50
N SER A 184 -4.19 16.43 1.24
CA SER A 184 -5.15 16.06 2.30
C SER A 184 -4.95 14.67 2.86
N LYS A 185 -4.10 13.85 2.21
CA LYS A 185 -3.90 12.41 2.45
C LYS A 185 -5.11 11.55 2.11
N GLU A 186 -6.20 12.14 1.64
CA GLU A 186 -7.44 11.44 1.33
C GLU A 186 -7.22 10.42 0.21
N ILE A 187 -7.67 9.18 0.45
CA ILE A 187 -7.70 8.14 -0.57
C ILE A 187 -9.05 8.24 -1.28
N LEU A 188 -9.00 8.30 -2.62
CA LEU A 188 -10.14 8.61 -3.47
C LEU A 188 -10.70 7.37 -4.18
N GLN A 189 -9.83 6.37 -4.39
CA GLN A 189 -10.18 5.05 -4.90
C GLN A 189 -9.05 4.07 -4.57
N VAL A 190 -9.40 2.80 -4.38
CA VAL A 190 -8.45 1.71 -4.16
C VAL A 190 -8.94 0.42 -4.82
N ALA A 191 -8.02 -0.31 -5.43
CA ALA A 191 -8.24 -1.66 -5.93
C ALA A 191 -7.08 -2.56 -5.49
N SER A 192 -7.37 -3.85 -5.31
CA SER A 192 -6.35 -4.88 -5.16
C SER A 192 -6.55 -6.02 -6.14
N PHE A 193 -5.48 -6.73 -6.42
CA PHE A 193 -5.48 -7.91 -7.28
C PHE A 193 -4.55 -8.95 -6.70
N ASP A 194 -5.13 -10.11 -6.41
CA ASP A 194 -4.43 -11.34 -6.07
C ASP A 194 -4.30 -12.16 -7.37
N PHE A 195 -3.17 -12.83 -7.58
CA PHE A 195 -2.83 -13.50 -8.85
C PHE A 195 -3.27 -14.97 -8.93
N ASP A 196 -4.14 -15.39 -8.01
CA ASP A 196 -4.67 -16.75 -7.84
C ASP A 196 -5.19 -17.42 -9.13
#